data_AF-A0A183F8K7-F1
#
_entry.id   AF-A0A183F8K7-F1
#
_cell.length_a   1.000
_cell.length_b   1.000
_cell.length_c   1.000
_cell.angle_alpha   90.00
_cell.angle_beta   90.00
_cell.angle_gamma   90.00
#
_symmetry.space_group_name_H-M   'P 1'
#
loop_
_entity.id
_entity.type
_entity.pdbx_description
1 polymer ?
#
loop_
_entity_poly.entity_id
_entity_poly.type
_entity_poly.pdbx_seq_one_letter_code
_entity_poly.pdbx_strand_id
1 'polypeptide(L)'
;MARPIAVHHAKVDHEFPVSWAAKQSSEGVLWSALVQGNERRLNGSSLAPIEDKAYQFFGATVKSNNKHDRLLMCAPKYKYFFSKFEVIEPVGTCFFAENGFTDTQEFAPCRQEPARHGRHRFGYGQCGFSAALPDRYKKGDERGFIGAPGVWYWQGAIFSQNVRNVTDRPNTEYGGKEYDHDMMGYATATGDLDGDGIDDIVAGVPRGNDARSG
;
A
#
# COMPACT_ATOMS: atom_id res chain seq x y z
N MET A 1 -15.99 8.07 15.82
CA MET A 1 -15.77 9.14 14.82
C MET A 1 -14.45 8.82 14.12
N ALA A 2 -14.47 8.50 12.83
CA ALA A 2 -13.24 8.27 12.07
C ALA A 2 -12.48 9.61 11.99
N ARG A 3 -11.19 9.63 12.31
CA ARG A 3 -10.40 10.86 12.18
C ARG A 3 -10.09 11.06 10.68
N PRO A 4 -10.30 12.26 10.11
CA PRO A 4 -9.92 12.51 8.72
C PRO A 4 -8.40 12.40 8.62
N ILE A 5 -7.94 11.43 7.85
CA ILE A 5 -6.53 11.31 7.46
C ILE A 5 -6.48 11.64 5.98
N ALA A 6 -5.65 12.60 5.59
CA ALA A 6 -5.61 13.15 4.24
C ALA A 6 -4.17 13.23 3.71
N VAL A 7 -4.04 13.08 2.39
CA VAL A 7 -2.83 13.45 1.65
C VAL A 7 -3.10 14.81 1.00
N HIS A 8 -2.15 15.72 1.09
CA HIS A 8 -2.28 17.08 0.57
C HIS A 8 -1.35 17.27 -0.63
N HIS A 9 -1.87 17.86 -1.71
CA HIS A 9 -1.09 18.33 -2.83
C HIS A 9 -0.84 19.84 -2.66
N ALA A 10 0.42 20.27 -2.79
CA ALA A 10 0.81 21.67 -2.74
C ALA A 10 1.73 21.97 -3.93
N LYS A 11 1.39 23.01 -4.70
CA LYS A 11 2.27 23.53 -5.75
C LYS A 11 3.33 24.41 -5.10
N VAL A 12 4.61 24.09 -5.36
CA VAL A 12 5.73 24.92 -4.92
C VAL A 12 6.01 25.94 -6.03
N ASP A 13 5.68 27.21 -5.78
CA ASP A 13 6.11 28.32 -6.64
C ASP A 13 7.48 28.85 -6.14
N HIS A 14 8.25 29.55 -6.99
CA HIS A 14 9.65 29.96 -6.74
C HIS A 14 9.91 30.83 -5.49
N GLU A 15 8.86 31.29 -4.82
CA GLU A 15 8.91 31.86 -3.48
C GLU A 15 8.38 30.79 -2.52
N PHE A 16 9.19 30.32 -1.58
CA PHE A 16 8.71 29.50 -0.47
C PHE A 16 8.18 30.42 0.64
N PRO A 17 6.86 30.67 0.79
CA PRO A 17 6.34 31.07 2.08
C PRO A 17 6.13 29.80 2.91
N VAL A 18 6.69 29.81 4.11
CA VAL A 18 6.61 28.77 5.15
C VAL A 18 5.20 28.66 5.76
N SER A 19 4.15 29.10 5.05
CA SER A 19 2.78 29.05 5.54
C SER A 19 2.13 27.72 5.18
N TRP A 20 2.15 26.78 6.14
CA TRP A 20 1.36 25.54 6.19
C TRP A 20 -0.18 25.78 6.27
N ALA A 21 -0.66 26.93 5.79
CA ALA A 21 -2.08 27.19 5.69
C ALA A 21 -2.60 26.33 4.54
N ALA A 22 -3.24 25.21 4.90
CA ALA A 22 -3.96 24.34 3.99
C ALA A 22 -4.97 25.15 3.17
N LYS A 23 -4.53 25.66 2.01
CA LYS A 23 -5.43 26.06 0.94
C LYS A 23 -6.02 24.75 0.44
N GLN A 24 -7.20 24.40 0.95
CA GLN A 24 -8.07 23.40 0.36
C GLN A 24 -8.47 23.90 -1.04
N SER A 25 -7.61 23.68 -2.03
CA SER A 25 -8.00 23.82 -3.43
C SER A 25 -8.76 22.56 -3.82
N SER A 26 -9.96 22.80 -4.34
CA SER A 26 -11.04 21.89 -4.64
C SER A 26 -10.76 20.96 -5.83
N GLU A 27 -10.18 19.78 -5.61
CA GLU A 27 -10.14 18.68 -6.61
C GLU A 27 -10.51 17.30 -6.00
N GLY A 28 -11.67 17.26 -5.34
CA GLY A 28 -12.81 16.45 -5.79
C GLY A 28 -12.88 14.92 -5.59
N VAL A 29 -11.93 14.10 -6.05
CA VAL A 29 -12.27 12.69 -6.38
C VAL A 29 -11.81 11.67 -5.33
N LEU A 30 -10.54 11.73 -4.89
CA LEU A 30 -10.01 10.82 -3.86
C LEU A 30 -10.61 11.05 -2.46
N TRP A 31 -11.19 12.22 -2.24
CA TRP A 31 -11.92 12.56 -1.02
C TRP A 31 -13.12 11.63 -0.77
N SER A 32 -13.78 11.09 -1.81
CA SER A 32 -15.03 10.34 -1.64
C SER A 32 -14.84 8.90 -1.13
N ALA A 33 -13.83 8.17 -1.64
CA ALA A 33 -13.54 6.80 -1.21
C ALA A 33 -12.92 6.71 0.19
N LEU A 34 -12.18 7.75 0.59
CA LEU A 34 -11.49 7.86 1.87
C LEU A 34 -12.38 8.41 3.01
N VAL A 35 -13.43 9.18 2.68
CA VAL A 35 -14.36 9.81 3.64
C VAL A 35 -15.66 9.01 3.82
N GLN A 36 -15.97 8.06 2.94
CA GLN A 36 -16.99 7.05 3.29
C GLN A 36 -16.48 6.23 4.48
N GLY A 37 -17.30 6.20 5.54
CA GLY A 37 -17.05 5.39 6.72
C GLY A 37 -16.87 3.90 6.37
N ASN A 38 -16.70 3.07 7.40
CA ASN A 38 -16.46 1.64 7.20
C ASN A 38 -17.56 1.03 6.31
N GLU A 39 -17.17 0.33 5.24
CA GLU A 39 -18.05 -0.49 4.43
C GLU A 39 -18.77 -1.50 5.33
N ARG A 40 -20.04 -1.76 5.03
CA ARG A 40 -20.87 -2.72 5.76
C ARG A 40 -21.37 -3.79 4.82
N ARG A 41 -21.33 -5.05 5.27
CA ARG A 41 -21.94 -6.18 4.57
C ARG A 41 -22.89 -6.93 5.52
N LEU A 42 -23.79 -7.72 4.94
CA LEU A 42 -24.72 -8.53 5.72
C LEU A 42 -23.96 -9.64 6.46
N ASN A 43 -24.12 -9.66 7.78
CA ASN A 43 -23.77 -10.77 8.66
C ASN A 43 -25.07 -11.41 9.15
N GLY A 44 -25.48 -12.49 8.50
CA GLY A 44 -26.82 -13.06 8.70
C GLY A 44 -27.90 -12.03 8.34
N SER A 45 -28.63 -11.54 9.35
CA SER A 45 -29.70 -10.55 9.20
C SER A 45 -29.30 -9.10 9.50
N SER A 46 -28.06 -8.85 9.91
CA SER A 46 -27.60 -7.52 10.36
C SER A 46 -26.49 -6.96 9.48
N LEU A 47 -26.50 -5.65 9.22
CA LEU A 47 -25.40 -4.96 8.56
C LEU A 47 -24.27 -4.70 9.56
N ALA A 48 -23.12 -5.36 9.35
CA ALA A 48 -21.94 -5.22 10.18
C ALA A 48 -20.79 -4.59 9.38
N PRO A 49 -19.90 -3.80 10.01
CA PRO A 49 -18.72 -3.25 9.35
C PRO A 49 -17.75 -4.37 8.97
N ILE A 50 -17.24 -4.37 7.73
CA ILE A 50 -16.21 -5.32 7.26
C ILE A 50 -14.78 -4.79 7.41
N GLU A 51 -14.64 -3.56 7.85
CA GLU A 51 -13.37 -2.86 7.91
C GLU A 51 -13.37 -1.83 9.04
N ASP A 52 -12.17 -1.42 9.43
CA ASP A 52 -11.95 -0.31 10.36
C ASP A 52 -10.90 0.64 9.76
N LYS A 53 -11.40 1.77 9.23
CA LYS A 53 -10.60 2.86 8.67
C LYS A 53 -10.06 3.80 9.76
N ALA A 54 -10.47 3.65 11.02
CA ALA A 54 -9.96 4.50 12.10
C ALA A 54 -8.48 4.19 12.36
N TYR A 55 -7.66 5.25 12.45
CA TYR A 55 -6.22 5.13 12.68
C TYR A 55 -5.50 4.23 11.65
N GLN A 56 -6.00 4.20 10.41
CA GLN A 56 -5.42 3.37 9.33
C GLN A 56 -4.08 3.89 8.80
N PHE A 57 -3.66 5.08 9.23
CA PHE A 57 -2.40 5.72 8.82
C PHE A 57 -2.34 5.98 7.31
N PHE A 58 -3.45 6.41 6.71
CA PHE A 58 -3.47 6.79 5.30
C PHE A 58 -2.47 7.92 5.02
N GLY A 59 -1.72 7.82 3.93
CA GLY A 59 -0.63 8.76 3.64
C GLY A 59 0.65 8.54 4.45
N ALA A 60 0.75 7.46 5.24
CA ALA A 60 2.04 7.08 5.86
C ALA A 60 3.11 6.77 4.80
N THR A 61 2.67 6.28 3.65
CA THR A 61 3.49 6.14 2.45
C THR A 61 2.83 6.90 1.32
N VAL A 62 3.56 7.83 0.71
CA VAL A 62 3.18 8.53 -0.52
C VAL A 62 4.34 8.44 -1.49
N LYS A 63 4.07 8.02 -2.72
CA LYS A 63 5.04 7.98 -3.81
C LYS A 63 4.42 8.56 -5.06
N SER A 64 5.20 9.37 -5.76
CA SER A 64 4.93 9.79 -7.12
C SER A 64 6.03 9.26 -8.02
N ASN A 65 5.74 9.16 -9.31
CA ASN A 65 6.77 9.02 -10.33
C ASN A 65 6.94 10.35 -11.07
N ASN A 66 8.00 10.45 -11.88
CA ASN A 66 8.32 11.61 -12.69
C ASN A 66 7.57 11.64 -14.04
N LYS A 67 6.59 10.74 -14.23
CA LYS A 67 5.83 10.59 -15.47
C LYS A 67 4.32 10.45 -15.20
N HIS A 68 3.55 11.45 -15.64
CA HIS A 68 2.08 11.39 -15.77
C HIS A 68 1.26 11.52 -14.48
N ASP A 69 1.71 12.34 -13.52
CA ASP A 69 0.96 12.67 -12.30
C ASP A 69 0.45 11.43 -11.55
N ARG A 70 1.22 10.35 -11.54
CA ARG A 70 0.84 9.12 -10.85
C ARG A 70 1.23 9.21 -9.39
N LEU A 71 0.27 8.93 -8.52
CA LEU A 71 0.47 8.85 -7.08
C LEU A 71 0.04 7.50 -6.55
N LEU A 72 0.79 6.99 -5.58
CA LEU A 72 0.44 5.83 -4.78
C LEU A 72 0.49 6.24 -3.31
N MET A 73 -0.63 6.07 -2.61
CA MET A 73 -0.82 6.50 -1.22
C MET A 73 -1.33 5.33 -0.40
N CYS A 74 -0.70 5.03 0.73
CA CYS A 74 -1.04 3.82 1.49
C CYS A 74 -1.45 4.08 2.94
N ALA A 75 -2.22 3.14 3.46
CA ALA A 75 -2.72 3.04 4.83
C ALA A 75 -2.30 1.68 5.43
N PRO A 76 -1.07 1.53 5.94
CA PRO A 76 -0.53 0.24 6.40
C PRO A 76 -1.21 -0.30 7.66
N LYS A 77 -2.01 0.52 8.37
CA LYS A 77 -2.78 0.11 9.56
C LYS A 77 -4.26 -0.14 9.24
N TYR A 78 -4.67 -0.08 7.97
CA TYR A 78 -6.02 -0.43 7.55
C TYR A 78 -6.36 -1.86 7.98
N LYS A 79 -7.48 -2.03 8.70
CA LYS A 79 -7.92 -3.32 9.21
C LYS A 79 -9.11 -3.83 8.39
N TYR A 80 -9.05 -5.12 8.07
CA TYR A 80 -10.12 -5.84 7.38
C TYR A 80 -10.60 -7.02 8.22
N PHE A 81 -11.90 -7.31 8.13
CA PHE A 81 -12.57 -8.29 8.98
C PHE A 81 -12.87 -9.56 8.16
N PHE A 82 -12.02 -10.58 8.29
CA PHE A 82 -12.18 -11.88 7.64
C PHE A 82 -13.18 -12.80 8.39
N SER A 83 -13.53 -13.92 7.77
CA SER A 83 -14.25 -15.06 8.39
C SER A 83 -15.51 -14.64 9.15
N LYS A 84 -16.48 -14.07 8.43
CA LYS A 84 -17.75 -13.57 9.02
C LYS A 84 -17.53 -12.57 10.16
N PHE A 85 -16.65 -11.59 9.94
CA PHE A 85 -16.50 -10.42 10.81
C PHE A 85 -15.80 -10.67 12.16
N GLU A 86 -15.25 -11.87 12.39
CA GLU A 86 -14.62 -12.23 13.67
C GLU A 86 -13.10 -12.03 13.68
N VAL A 87 -12.46 -12.09 12.51
CA VAL A 87 -11.01 -12.04 12.38
C VAL A 87 -10.59 -10.67 11.87
N ILE A 88 -10.17 -9.79 12.78
CA ILE A 88 -9.76 -8.41 12.47
C ILE A 88 -8.24 -8.36 12.31
N GLU A 89 -7.75 -8.04 11.11
CA GLU A 89 -6.33 -8.06 10.82
C GLU A 89 -5.85 -6.81 10.08
N PRO A 90 -4.66 -6.26 10.43
CA PRO A 90 -4.11 -5.06 9.80
C PRO A 90 -3.48 -5.40 8.44
N VAL A 91 -4.32 -5.69 7.46
CA VAL A 91 -3.89 -6.08 6.10
C VAL A 91 -3.19 -4.96 5.37
N GLY A 92 -3.56 -3.70 5.63
CA GLY A 92 -3.11 -2.55 4.85
C GLY A 92 -3.78 -2.43 3.49
N THR A 93 -3.81 -1.21 2.96
CA THR A 93 -4.33 -0.92 1.60
C THR A 93 -3.59 0.28 1.01
N CYS A 94 -3.61 0.40 -0.31
CA CYS A 94 -3.07 1.53 -1.05
C CYS A 94 -4.12 2.05 -2.05
N PHE A 95 -3.96 3.30 -2.45
CA PHE A 95 -4.76 3.96 -3.46
C PHE A 95 -3.82 4.54 -4.51
N PHE A 96 -4.02 4.11 -5.74
CA PHE A 96 -3.36 4.65 -6.91
C PHE A 96 -4.23 5.72 -7.55
N ALA A 97 -3.60 6.79 -7.98
CA ALA A 97 -4.21 7.92 -8.67
C ALA A 97 -3.38 8.25 -9.91
N GLU A 98 -4.04 8.56 -11.02
CA GLU A 98 -3.41 9.17 -12.20
C GLU A 98 -4.30 10.27 -12.78
N ASN A 99 -3.77 11.01 -13.77
CA ASN A 99 -4.50 12.05 -14.49
C ASN A 99 -5.06 13.14 -13.55
N GLY A 100 -4.27 13.60 -12.56
CA GLY A 100 -4.73 14.62 -11.62
C GLY A 100 -5.85 14.13 -10.71
N PHE A 101 -5.76 12.88 -10.23
CA PHE A 101 -6.72 12.24 -9.33
C PHE A 101 -8.08 11.89 -9.93
N THR A 102 -8.29 12.03 -11.24
CA THR A 102 -9.55 11.64 -11.88
C THR A 102 -9.73 10.13 -11.92
N ASP A 103 -8.62 9.41 -12.14
CA ASP A 103 -8.62 7.96 -12.20
C ASP A 103 -7.99 7.42 -10.93
N THR A 104 -8.83 6.78 -10.10
CA THR A 104 -8.42 6.25 -8.80
C THR A 104 -8.74 4.78 -8.68
N GLN A 105 -7.82 4.01 -8.11
CA GLN A 105 -8.00 2.58 -7.91
C GLN A 105 -7.46 2.16 -6.54
N GLU A 106 -8.25 1.37 -5.81
CA GLU A 106 -7.75 0.73 -4.59
C GLU A 106 -6.88 -0.48 -4.96
N PHE A 107 -5.69 -0.53 -4.38
CA PHE A 107 -4.77 -1.64 -4.39
C PHE A 107 -4.67 -2.22 -2.97
N ALA A 108 -5.40 -3.32 -2.73
CA ALA A 108 -5.37 -4.05 -1.45
C ALA A 108 -4.74 -5.45 -1.61
N PRO A 109 -3.43 -5.58 -1.93
CA PRO A 109 -2.81 -6.86 -2.26
C PRO A 109 -2.89 -7.91 -1.15
N CYS A 110 -2.82 -7.49 0.11
CA CYS A 110 -2.91 -8.38 1.29
C CYS A 110 -4.36 -8.80 1.63
N ARG A 111 -5.37 -8.09 1.12
CA ARG A 111 -6.79 -8.44 1.30
C ARG A 111 -7.18 -9.47 0.23
N GLN A 112 -6.97 -10.76 0.55
CA GLN A 112 -7.35 -11.87 -0.33
C GLN A 112 -8.27 -12.86 0.39
N GLU A 113 -9.56 -12.73 0.10
CA GLU A 113 -10.60 -13.66 0.55
C GLU A 113 -10.67 -14.91 -0.35
N PRO A 114 -11.16 -16.04 0.15
CA PRO A 114 -11.48 -16.33 1.55
C PRO A 114 -10.26 -16.82 2.35
N ALA A 115 -9.12 -17.03 1.70
CA ALA A 115 -8.12 -17.98 2.19
C ALA A 115 -6.80 -17.38 2.71
N ARG A 116 -6.51 -16.08 2.61
CA ARG A 116 -5.17 -15.56 2.99
C ARG A 116 -5.12 -14.69 4.24
N HIS A 117 -5.89 -15.05 5.26
CA HIS A 117 -5.84 -14.42 6.59
C HIS A 117 -4.79 -15.08 7.51
N GLY A 118 -4.44 -14.43 8.62
CA GLY A 118 -3.51 -14.93 9.62
C GLY A 118 -2.05 -14.50 9.41
N ARG A 119 -1.25 -14.65 10.48
CA ARG A 119 0.20 -14.36 10.48
C ARG A 119 0.99 -15.23 9.53
N HIS A 120 0.58 -16.49 9.38
CA HIS A 120 1.15 -17.43 8.42
C HIS A 120 0.76 -17.12 6.96
N ARG A 121 -0.04 -16.04 6.72
CA ARG A 121 -0.43 -15.57 5.40
C ARG A 121 -0.28 -14.05 5.26
N PHE A 122 -1.32 -13.37 4.78
CA PHE A 122 -1.30 -11.94 4.45
C PHE A 122 -2.07 -11.07 5.44
N GLY A 123 -2.71 -11.68 6.44
CA GLY A 123 -3.55 -10.98 7.41
C GLY A 123 -2.85 -9.82 8.10
N TYR A 124 -1.61 -10.05 8.50
CA TYR A 124 -0.77 -9.06 9.19
C TYR A 124 0.17 -8.34 8.23
N GLY A 125 -0.08 -8.42 6.92
CA GLY A 125 0.85 -7.99 5.90
C GLY A 125 1.24 -6.52 5.99
N GLN A 126 0.34 -5.66 6.49
CA GLN A 126 0.53 -4.21 6.53
C GLN A 126 0.96 -3.66 5.16
N CYS A 127 0.31 -4.16 4.10
CA CYS A 127 0.58 -3.77 2.72
C CYS A 127 0.56 -2.24 2.59
N GLY A 128 1.63 -1.70 2.02
CA GLY A 128 1.82 -0.26 1.87
C GLY A 128 2.64 0.37 3.00
N PHE A 129 3.29 -0.46 3.83
CA PHE A 129 4.28 0.02 4.80
C PHE A 129 5.42 0.76 4.09
N SER A 130 5.83 0.26 2.94
CA SER A 130 6.57 1.01 1.94
C SER A 130 5.93 0.81 0.57
N ALA A 131 6.30 1.66 -0.39
CA ALA A 131 5.87 1.54 -1.76
C ALA A 131 6.89 2.18 -2.70
N ALA A 132 6.84 1.84 -3.98
CA ALA A 132 7.62 2.48 -5.02
C ALA A 132 6.84 2.51 -6.34
N LEU A 133 7.07 3.54 -7.14
CA LEU A 133 6.54 3.67 -8.49
C LEU A 133 7.72 3.86 -9.45
N PRO A 134 7.90 2.98 -10.44
CA PRO A 134 8.95 3.11 -11.44
C PRO A 134 8.67 4.28 -12.41
N ASP A 135 9.73 4.98 -12.81
CA ASP A 135 9.73 6.00 -13.86
C ASP A 135 9.87 5.38 -15.25
N ARG A 136 10.55 4.24 -15.33
CA ARG A 136 10.75 3.44 -16.54
C ARG A 136 10.10 2.08 -16.38
N TYR A 137 9.23 1.74 -17.33
CA TYR A 137 8.47 0.51 -17.31
C TYR A 137 8.23 0.04 -18.75
N LYS A 138 7.96 -1.25 -18.88
CA LYS A 138 7.57 -1.84 -20.16
C LYS A 138 6.16 -1.37 -20.54
N LYS A 139 5.99 -0.88 -21.77
CA LYS A 139 4.68 -0.44 -22.28
C LYS A 139 3.67 -1.59 -22.18
N GLY A 140 2.51 -1.31 -21.58
CA GLY A 140 1.46 -2.31 -21.35
C GLY A 140 1.66 -3.19 -20.10
N ASP A 141 2.76 -3.03 -19.37
CA ASP A 141 3.02 -3.68 -18.08
C ASP A 141 3.47 -2.64 -17.05
N GLU A 142 2.60 -1.67 -16.82
CA GLU A 142 2.77 -0.62 -15.84
C GLU A 142 2.47 -1.15 -14.44
N ARG A 143 3.43 -1.04 -13.53
CA ARG A 143 3.31 -1.61 -12.18
C ARG A 143 3.68 -0.62 -11.10
N GLY A 144 3.05 -0.76 -9.94
CA GLY A 144 3.51 -0.19 -8.67
C GLY A 144 3.94 -1.29 -7.72
N PHE A 145 4.93 -1.01 -6.88
CA PHE A 145 5.45 -1.97 -5.91
C PHE A 145 4.99 -1.61 -4.51
N ILE A 146 4.47 -2.60 -3.78
CA ILE A 146 3.92 -2.43 -2.43
C ILE A 146 4.66 -3.35 -1.47
N GLY A 147 5.36 -2.76 -0.50
CA GLY A 147 6.04 -3.47 0.58
C GLY A 147 5.09 -3.89 1.69
N ALA A 148 5.28 -5.10 2.20
CA ALA A 148 4.39 -5.75 3.17
C ALA A 148 5.20 -6.57 4.20
N PRO A 149 5.84 -5.93 5.19
CA PRO A 149 6.79 -6.59 6.10
C PRO A 149 6.16 -7.61 7.04
N GLY A 150 4.83 -7.63 7.20
CA GLY A 150 4.14 -8.58 8.09
C GLY A 150 3.58 -9.82 7.41
N VAL A 151 3.86 -9.99 6.12
CA VAL A 151 3.51 -11.19 5.36
C VAL A 151 4.37 -12.36 5.84
N TRP A 152 3.80 -13.57 5.88
CA TRP A 152 4.50 -14.84 6.16
C TRP A 152 5.32 -14.83 7.47
N TYR A 153 4.69 -14.81 8.64
CA TYR A 153 5.39 -14.73 9.94
C TYR A 153 6.43 -13.58 10.00
N TRP A 154 6.11 -12.46 9.35
CA TRP A 154 7.02 -11.31 9.21
C TRP A 154 8.32 -11.60 8.45
N GLN A 155 8.38 -12.63 7.60
CA GLN A 155 9.41 -12.70 6.55
C GLN A 155 9.34 -11.44 5.67
N GLY A 156 8.12 -10.98 5.41
CA GLY A 156 7.84 -9.83 4.57
C GLY A 156 7.71 -10.19 3.10
N ALA A 157 7.20 -9.26 2.31
CA ALA A 157 7.01 -9.46 0.89
C ALA A 157 6.99 -8.14 0.10
N ILE A 158 7.26 -8.24 -1.20
CA ILE A 158 6.96 -7.21 -2.18
C ILE A 158 5.84 -7.70 -3.09
N PHE A 159 4.79 -6.89 -3.26
CA PHE A 159 3.76 -7.10 -4.27
C PHE A 159 4.05 -6.23 -5.50
N SER A 160 3.99 -6.82 -6.68
CA SER A 160 4.14 -6.15 -7.98
C SER A 160 2.75 -5.97 -8.59
N GLN A 161 2.12 -4.84 -8.30
CA GLN A 161 0.72 -4.54 -8.62
C GLN A 161 0.61 -3.91 -10.01
N ASN A 162 -0.03 -4.58 -10.96
CA ASN A 162 -0.35 -3.98 -12.24
C ASN A 162 -1.41 -2.87 -12.08
N VAL A 163 -1.19 -1.72 -12.72
CA VAL A 163 -2.05 -0.53 -12.55
C VAL A 163 -3.35 -0.61 -13.34
N ARG A 164 -3.40 -1.42 -14.40
CA ARG A 164 -4.57 -1.61 -15.27
C ARG A 164 -5.35 -2.88 -14.90
N ASN A 165 -4.66 -3.93 -14.45
CA ASN A 165 -5.25 -5.19 -14.04
C ASN A 165 -5.01 -5.45 -12.55
N VAL A 166 -5.97 -5.06 -11.71
CA VAL A 166 -5.86 -5.19 -10.25
C VAL A 166 -5.66 -6.62 -9.74
N THR A 167 -6.03 -7.63 -10.54
CA THR A 167 -5.86 -9.04 -10.19
C THR A 167 -4.45 -9.57 -10.50
N ASP A 168 -3.70 -8.92 -11.39
CA ASP A 168 -2.29 -9.19 -11.66
C ASP A 168 -1.43 -8.49 -10.61
N ARG A 169 -1.15 -9.23 -9.55
CA ARG A 169 -0.40 -8.78 -8.37
C ARG A 169 0.48 -9.89 -7.78
N PRO A 170 1.45 -10.43 -8.54
CA PRO A 170 2.41 -11.39 -7.99
C PRO A 170 3.16 -10.79 -6.80
N ASN A 171 3.63 -11.68 -5.93
CA ASN A 171 4.43 -11.33 -4.76
C ASN A 171 5.58 -12.29 -4.58
N THR A 172 6.57 -11.85 -3.82
CA THR A 172 7.65 -12.71 -3.34
C THR A 172 7.08 -13.92 -2.62
N GLU A 173 7.58 -15.09 -2.98
CA GLU A 173 7.10 -16.37 -2.48
C GLU A 173 7.45 -16.58 -1.00
N TYR A 174 6.74 -17.51 -0.36
CA TYR A 174 7.04 -17.93 1.01
C TYR A 174 8.37 -18.68 1.05
N GLY A 175 9.28 -18.24 1.92
CA GLY A 175 10.56 -18.90 2.18
C GLY A 175 10.47 -19.90 3.34
N GLY A 176 11.61 -20.54 3.65
CA GLY A 176 11.76 -21.34 4.86
C GLY A 176 11.67 -20.50 6.13
N LYS A 177 11.45 -21.16 7.28
CA LYS A 177 11.30 -20.49 8.59
C LYS A 177 12.53 -19.66 9.01
N GLU A 178 13.68 -19.93 8.41
CA GLU A 178 14.93 -19.20 8.63
C GLU A 178 14.85 -17.72 8.26
N TYR A 179 13.87 -17.33 7.43
CA TYR A 179 13.61 -15.94 7.05
C TYR A 179 12.56 -15.27 7.94
N ASP A 180 11.94 -15.99 8.89
CA ASP A 180 10.89 -15.43 9.74
C ASP A 180 11.43 -14.20 10.50
N HIS A 181 10.64 -13.13 10.52
CA HIS A 181 11.01 -11.82 11.08
C HIS A 181 12.04 -11.00 10.30
N ASP A 182 12.41 -11.36 9.07
CA ASP A 182 13.32 -10.58 8.21
C ASP A 182 12.75 -9.20 7.81
N MET A 183 11.42 -9.09 7.74
CA MET A 183 10.66 -7.88 7.42
C MET A 183 10.97 -7.30 6.03
N MET A 184 11.13 -8.16 5.01
CA MET A 184 11.29 -7.72 3.62
C MET A 184 10.17 -6.74 3.22
N GLY A 185 10.55 -5.67 2.52
CA GLY A 185 9.61 -4.61 2.12
C GLY A 185 9.35 -3.59 3.23
N TYR A 186 10.26 -3.48 4.21
CA TYR A 186 10.24 -2.40 5.19
C TYR A 186 10.52 -1.04 4.53
N ALA A 187 11.38 -1.03 3.52
CA ALA A 187 11.68 0.13 2.68
C ALA A 187 11.77 -0.32 1.22
N THR A 188 11.46 0.56 0.28
CA THR A 188 11.50 0.26 -1.15
C THR A 188 12.02 1.45 -1.95
N ALA A 189 12.75 1.17 -3.03
CA ALA A 189 13.19 2.14 -4.02
C ALA A 189 13.18 1.49 -5.41
N THR A 190 13.12 2.31 -6.46
CA THR A 190 13.18 1.83 -7.84
C THR A 190 14.28 2.54 -8.61
N GLY A 191 14.82 1.85 -9.61
CA GLY A 191 15.81 2.37 -10.54
C GLY A 191 16.30 1.29 -11.47
N ASP A 192 16.78 1.66 -12.66
CA ASP A 192 17.41 0.76 -13.63
C ASP A 192 18.81 0.41 -13.13
N LEU A 193 18.97 -0.81 -12.59
CA LEU A 193 20.21 -1.27 -11.96
C LEU A 193 20.99 -2.24 -12.85
N ASP A 194 20.33 -2.87 -13.83
CA ASP A 194 20.96 -3.81 -14.77
C ASP A 194 21.18 -3.24 -16.18
N GLY A 195 20.63 -2.05 -16.48
CA GLY A 195 20.85 -1.32 -17.72
C GLY A 195 19.90 -1.70 -18.86
N ASP A 196 18.80 -2.40 -18.58
CA ASP A 196 17.81 -2.79 -19.60
C ASP A 196 16.82 -1.66 -19.97
N GLY A 197 16.87 -0.54 -19.26
CA GLY A 197 16.00 0.61 -19.47
C GLY A 197 14.63 0.51 -18.80
N ILE A 198 14.41 -0.48 -17.92
CA ILE A 198 13.25 -0.65 -17.04
C ILE A 198 13.74 -0.44 -15.60
N ASP A 199 12.95 0.22 -14.75
CA ASP A 199 13.34 0.34 -13.36
C ASP A 199 13.08 -0.96 -12.59
N ASP A 200 14.12 -1.46 -11.93
CA ASP A 200 14.07 -2.53 -10.95
C ASP A 200 13.48 -2.06 -9.63
N ILE A 201 13.14 -3.04 -8.78
CA ILE A 201 12.69 -2.81 -7.40
C ILE A 201 13.78 -3.27 -6.43
N VAL A 202 14.13 -2.39 -5.49
CA VAL A 202 14.99 -2.69 -4.35
C VAL A 202 14.14 -2.72 -3.08
N ALA A 203 14.31 -3.77 -2.27
CA ALA A 203 13.61 -3.94 -1.01
C ALA A 203 14.58 -3.98 0.17
N GLY A 204 14.30 -3.17 1.19
CA GLY A 204 14.98 -3.25 2.48
C GLY A 204 14.47 -4.44 3.29
N VAL A 205 15.41 -5.18 3.87
CA VAL A 205 15.17 -6.35 4.72
C VAL A 205 15.94 -6.14 6.02
N PRO A 206 15.43 -5.28 6.94
CA PRO A 206 16.22 -4.74 8.04
C PRO A 206 16.65 -5.79 9.08
N ARG A 207 16.03 -6.96 9.07
CA ARG A 207 16.38 -8.10 9.93
C ARG A 207 16.86 -9.31 9.14
N GLY A 208 16.99 -9.16 7.82
CA GLY A 208 17.46 -10.21 6.92
C GLY A 208 18.91 -10.55 7.20
N ASN A 209 19.15 -11.83 7.46
CA ASN A 209 20.43 -12.37 7.93
C ASN A 209 20.93 -11.60 9.15
N ASP A 210 20.49 -12.00 10.35
CA ASP A 210 21.19 -11.75 11.62
C ASP A 210 22.66 -11.45 11.30
N ALA A 211 23.11 -10.22 11.53
CA ALA A 211 24.53 -9.96 11.72
C ALA A 211 24.93 -10.75 12.97
N ARG A 212 25.10 -12.07 12.83
CA ARG A 212 25.74 -12.94 13.80
C ARG A 212 27.22 -12.62 13.74
N SER A 213 27.56 -11.42 14.20
CA SER A 213 28.88 -11.16 14.72
C SER A 213 29.08 -12.08 15.92
N GLY A 214 29.90 -13.11 15.74
CA GLY A 214 30.69 -13.77 16.78
C GLY A 214 29.94 -14.49 17.88
#